data_AF-A0A916QGN2-F1
#
_entry.id   AF-A0A916QGN2-F1
#
_cell.length_a   1.000
_cell.length_b   1.000
_cell.length_c   1.000
_cell.angle_alpha   90.00
_cell.angle_beta   90.00
_cell.angle_gamma   90.00
#
_symmetry.space_group_name_H-M   'P 1'
#
loop_
_entity.id
_entity.type
_entity.pdbx_description
1 polymer ?
#
loop_
_entity_poly.entity_id
_entity_poly.type
_entity_poly.pdbx_seq_one_letter_code
_entity_poly.pdbx_strand_id
1 'polypeptide(L)'
;MSYISFYFKRAMKSKLTWGLVCFVLVVVLCVFYENSNTTDTRSISADLKNDRSELVKSIKQEQRFLKQEKTSQKDAKAYKKAIIQDQQKLAKIEQLLQEVKKGKYSEAYKFEIKSLKSDTKIATKNPQGNAYLITEDQAKQQYYQYLLSHQLADEGEDFPTHAWTFMIDLTSFFLPVLVIFIITFILVESFSQRFKDQIDLESLFPAENKLGANLSQVVSGLFISIFLLALIYLVIFFVASSASGIGTLTYPIRTYGNNSQSQIKFIPAATVIMKSLILQLLFLINLTLGVQLITYWLKNKMSALFTSLLFTVALPILPFVVTPMKPWAQWLPTTYLFSTLTVTGAFGKTIKNPQLNFNTGVQVLGICLIVLLIVVVVLDHLKNTRTKHA
;
A
#
# COMPACT_ATOMS: atom_id res chain seq x y z
N MET A 1 -7.81 -24.63 -30.81
CA MET A 1 -7.58 -24.08 -29.45
C MET A 1 -8.10 -22.65 -29.42
N SER A 2 -8.80 -22.22 -28.37
CA SER A 2 -9.21 -20.81 -28.27
C SER A 2 -7.98 -19.90 -28.22
N TYR A 3 -8.03 -18.77 -28.93
CA TYR A 3 -6.95 -17.76 -29.00
C TYR A 3 -6.44 -17.40 -27.59
N ILE A 4 -7.35 -17.26 -26.62
CA ILE A 4 -7.04 -16.99 -25.20
C ILE A 4 -6.19 -18.10 -24.57
N SER A 5 -6.56 -19.37 -24.81
CA SER A 5 -5.86 -20.52 -24.23
C SER A 5 -4.43 -20.67 -24.73
N PHE A 6 -4.14 -20.20 -25.95
CA PHE A 6 -2.81 -20.22 -26.53
C PHE A 6 -1.89 -19.20 -25.83
N TYR A 7 -2.31 -17.94 -25.74
CA TYR A 7 -1.52 -16.88 -25.09
C TYR A 7 -1.31 -17.18 -23.60
N PHE A 8 -2.34 -17.64 -22.89
CA PHE A 8 -2.22 -17.99 -21.48
C PHE A 8 -1.21 -19.13 -21.25
N LYS A 9 -1.34 -20.26 -21.97
CA LYS A 9 -0.39 -21.39 -21.84
C LYS A 9 1.03 -20.97 -22.17
N ARG A 10 1.21 -20.08 -23.14
CA ARG A 10 2.52 -19.57 -23.51
C ARG A 10 3.14 -18.72 -22.40
N ALA A 11 2.40 -17.75 -21.85
CA ALA A 11 2.86 -16.92 -20.75
C ALA A 11 3.26 -17.77 -19.52
N MET A 12 2.49 -18.81 -19.21
CA MET A 12 2.74 -19.70 -18.06
C MET A 12 3.88 -20.71 -18.27
N LYS A 13 4.23 -21.06 -19.51
CA LYS A 13 5.37 -21.94 -19.80
C LYS A 13 6.71 -21.19 -19.83
N SER A 14 6.69 -19.87 -19.83
CA SER A 14 7.90 -19.06 -19.85
C SER A 14 8.66 -19.20 -18.53
N LYS A 15 9.91 -19.67 -18.60
CA LYS A 15 10.85 -19.69 -17.45
C LYS A 15 11.04 -18.30 -16.85
N LEU A 16 10.95 -17.27 -17.69
CA LEU A 16 11.09 -15.88 -17.26
C LEU A 16 9.91 -15.44 -16.36
N THR A 17 8.68 -15.84 -16.69
CA THR A 17 7.50 -15.54 -15.86
C THR A 17 7.69 -16.08 -14.44
N TRP A 18 8.11 -17.34 -14.32
CA TRP A 18 8.37 -17.96 -13.02
C TRP A 18 9.59 -17.37 -12.31
N GLY A 19 10.64 -16.98 -13.06
CA GLY A 19 11.77 -16.25 -12.49
C GLY A 19 11.34 -14.91 -11.86
N LEU A 20 10.46 -14.16 -12.52
CA LEU A 20 9.92 -12.90 -12.01
C LEU A 20 8.99 -13.12 -10.80
N VAL A 21 8.15 -14.16 -10.81
CA VAL A 21 7.32 -14.52 -9.64
C VAL A 21 8.20 -14.92 -8.45
N CYS A 22 9.27 -15.67 -8.69
CA CYS A 22 10.24 -16.04 -7.65
C CYS A 22 10.95 -14.80 -7.08
N PHE A 23 11.31 -13.83 -7.94
CA PHE A 23 11.87 -12.55 -7.50
C PHE A 23 10.90 -11.78 -6.58
N VAL A 24 9.61 -11.72 -6.94
CA VAL A 24 8.58 -11.10 -6.08
C VAL A 24 8.49 -11.82 -4.74
N LEU A 25 8.53 -13.16 -4.72
CA LEU A 25 8.52 -13.93 -3.48
C LEU A 25 9.71 -13.56 -2.57
N VAL A 26 10.91 -13.43 -3.13
CA VAL A 26 12.11 -13.02 -2.34
C VAL A 26 11.90 -11.63 -1.74
N VAL A 27 11.42 -10.66 -2.51
CA VAL A 27 11.12 -9.31 -2.01
C VAL A 27 10.09 -9.36 -0.88
N VAL A 28 9.01 -10.12 -1.05
CA VAL A 28 7.96 -10.28 -0.03
C VAL A 28 8.53 -10.86 1.26
N LEU A 29 9.39 -11.87 1.17
CA LEU A 29 10.05 -12.48 2.34
C LEU A 29 10.99 -11.49 3.05
N CYS A 30 11.76 -10.69 2.29
CA CYS A 30 12.63 -9.66 2.86
C CYS A 30 11.82 -8.60 3.63
N VAL A 31 10.76 -8.05 3.03
CA VAL A 31 9.91 -7.06 3.70
C VAL A 31 9.21 -7.66 4.91
N PHE A 32 8.72 -8.90 4.80
CA PHE A 32 8.11 -9.60 5.93
C PHE A 32 9.08 -9.78 7.10
N TYR A 33 10.34 -10.13 6.81
CA TYR A 33 11.39 -10.28 7.81
C TYR A 33 11.68 -8.95 8.53
N GLU A 34 11.84 -7.86 7.76
CA GLU A 34 12.04 -6.52 8.32
C GLU A 34 10.84 -6.07 9.18
N ASN A 35 9.62 -6.26 8.70
CA ASN A 35 8.42 -5.94 9.47
C ASN A 35 8.36 -6.76 10.76
N SER A 36 8.62 -8.07 10.69
CA SER A 36 8.61 -8.96 11.86
C SER A 36 9.62 -8.55 12.93
N ASN A 37 10.82 -8.13 12.53
CA ASN A 37 11.84 -7.63 13.46
C ASN A 37 11.46 -6.26 14.05
N THR A 38 10.66 -5.47 13.34
CA THR A 38 10.31 -4.10 13.73
C THR A 38 9.01 -4.02 14.56
N THR A 39 8.04 -4.92 14.34
CA THR A 39 6.77 -4.96 15.10
C THR A 39 7.01 -5.01 16.62
N ASP A 40 8.08 -5.68 17.07
CA ASP A 40 8.49 -5.76 18.47
C ASP A 40 8.86 -4.41 19.11
N THR A 41 9.03 -3.36 18.30
CA THR A 41 9.41 -2.01 18.73
C THR A 41 8.28 -0.97 18.61
N ARG A 42 7.14 -1.32 17.98
CA ARG A 42 6.05 -0.36 17.65
C ARG A 42 4.64 -0.84 18.04
N SER A 43 4.54 -1.85 18.88
CA SER A 43 3.27 -2.32 19.46
C SER A 43 3.01 -1.71 20.84
N ILE A 44 1.79 -1.86 21.36
CA ILE A 44 1.42 -1.53 22.75
C ILE A 44 2.35 -2.20 23.77
N SER A 45 2.83 -3.41 23.45
CA SER A 45 3.83 -4.09 24.28
C SER A 45 5.18 -3.37 24.27
N ALA A 46 5.57 -2.80 23.13
CA ALA A 46 6.79 -2.02 22.99
C ALA A 46 6.69 -0.68 23.72
N ASP A 47 5.55 0.01 23.57
CA ASP A 47 5.28 1.27 24.29
C ASP A 47 5.36 1.07 25.80
N LEU A 48 4.66 0.05 26.33
CA LEU A 48 4.72 -0.30 27.75
C LEU A 48 6.14 -0.67 28.20
N LYS A 49 6.96 -1.33 27.36
CA LYS A 49 8.37 -1.63 27.68
C LYS A 49 9.24 -0.37 27.68
N ASN A 50 8.98 0.58 26.79
CA ASN A 50 9.68 1.87 26.74
C ASN A 50 9.35 2.70 27.98
N ASP A 51 8.08 2.84 28.32
CA ASP A 51 7.61 3.49 29.56
C ASP A 51 8.25 2.87 30.81
N ARG A 52 8.31 1.53 30.86
CA ARG A 52 8.98 0.79 31.94
C ARG A 52 10.45 1.20 32.06
N SER A 53 11.16 1.24 30.94
CA SER A 53 12.59 1.62 30.88
C SER A 53 12.80 3.07 31.33
N GLU A 54 11.93 3.99 30.92
CA GLU A 54 11.99 5.39 31.32
C GLU A 54 11.75 5.57 32.82
N LEU A 55 10.74 4.90 33.40
CA LEU A 55 10.47 4.94 34.83
C LEU A 55 11.62 4.37 35.66
N VAL A 56 12.22 3.26 35.22
CA VAL A 56 13.39 2.67 35.91
C VAL A 56 14.58 3.65 35.90
N LYS A 57 14.79 4.37 34.78
CA LYS A 57 15.83 5.41 34.70
C LYS A 57 15.50 6.60 35.62
N SER A 58 14.25 7.07 35.61
CA SER A 58 13.75 8.16 36.47
C SER A 58 13.96 7.84 37.95
N ILE A 59 13.47 6.70 38.43
CA ILE A 59 13.63 6.23 39.81
C ILE A 59 15.11 6.19 40.19
N LYS A 60 15.97 5.62 39.34
CA LYS A 60 17.42 5.53 39.59
C LYS A 60 18.07 6.91 39.68
N GLN A 61 17.63 7.86 38.86
CA GLN A 61 18.13 9.24 38.87
C GLN A 61 17.68 9.98 40.15
N GLU A 62 16.41 9.88 40.53
CA GLU A 62 15.89 10.49 41.75
C GLU A 62 16.53 9.90 43.02
N GLN A 63 16.77 8.57 43.04
CA GLN A 63 17.53 7.92 44.10
C GLN A 63 18.97 8.42 44.20
N ARG A 64 19.60 8.78 43.07
CA ARG A 64 20.94 9.39 43.08
C ARG A 64 20.90 10.80 43.67
N PHE A 65 19.93 11.62 43.29
CA PHE A 65 19.77 12.96 43.87
C PHE A 65 19.49 12.91 45.38
N LEU A 66 18.70 11.94 45.85
CA LEU A 66 18.49 11.73 47.28
C LEU A 66 19.75 11.37 48.07
N LYS A 67 20.74 10.75 47.43
CA LYS A 67 22.01 10.35 48.06
C LYS A 67 23.07 11.46 48.05
N GLN A 68 22.82 12.59 47.39
CA GLN A 68 23.76 13.71 47.37
C GLN A 68 23.69 14.51 48.68
N GLU A 69 24.84 14.82 49.28
CA GLU A 69 24.95 15.55 50.55
C GLU A 69 24.28 16.93 50.54
N LYS A 70 24.15 17.58 49.37
CA LYS A 70 23.62 18.94 49.23
C LYS A 70 22.11 19.01 48.97
N THR A 71 21.38 17.89 49.07
CA THR A 71 19.96 17.87 48.75
C THR A 71 19.13 18.52 49.85
N SER A 72 18.44 19.62 49.52
CA SER A 72 17.56 20.33 50.45
C SER A 72 16.41 19.44 50.94
N GLN A 73 15.92 19.69 52.16
CA GLN A 73 14.80 18.94 52.74
C GLN A 73 13.52 19.01 51.87
N LYS A 74 13.29 20.14 51.19
CA LYS A 74 12.18 20.32 50.26
C LYS A 74 12.32 19.43 49.03
N ASP A 75 13.52 19.38 48.45
CA ASP A 75 13.83 18.59 47.27
C ASP A 75 13.85 17.09 47.61
N ALA A 76 14.37 16.71 48.77
CA ALA A 76 14.32 15.34 49.27
C ALA A 76 12.88 14.84 49.43
N LYS A 77 11.95 15.69 49.91
CA LYS A 77 10.52 15.35 49.98
C LYS A 77 9.90 15.21 48.60
N ALA A 78 10.27 16.07 47.65
CA ALA A 78 9.82 15.98 46.27
C ALA A 78 10.30 14.70 45.58
N TYR A 79 11.59 14.36 45.65
CA TYR A 79 12.15 13.13 45.08
C TYR A 79 11.55 11.88 45.69
N LYS A 80 11.36 11.81 47.03
CA LYS A 80 10.69 10.66 47.66
C LYS A 80 9.27 10.47 47.13
N LYS A 81 8.53 11.57 46.95
CA LYS A 81 7.17 11.51 46.40
C LYS A 81 7.17 11.02 44.95
N ALA A 82 8.08 11.52 44.13
CA ALA A 82 8.20 11.12 42.74
C ALA A 82 8.59 9.63 42.60
N ILE A 83 9.56 9.14 43.38
CA ILE A 83 9.92 7.71 43.43
C ILE A 83 8.71 6.83 43.74
N ILE A 84 7.90 7.20 44.74
CA ILE A 84 6.70 6.42 45.10
C ILE A 84 5.69 6.40 43.93
N GLN A 85 5.49 7.55 43.26
CA GLN A 85 4.59 7.64 42.11
C GLN A 85 5.09 6.82 40.92
N ASP A 86 6.37 6.90 40.61
CA ASP A 86 7.00 6.14 39.53
C ASP A 86 6.99 4.64 39.81
N GLN A 87 7.22 4.22 41.06
CA GLN A 87 7.11 2.81 41.48
C GLN A 87 5.67 2.29 41.33
N GLN A 88 4.66 3.08 41.67
CA GLN A 88 3.26 2.71 41.46
C GLN A 88 2.92 2.57 39.98
N LYS A 89 3.37 3.52 39.14
CA LYS A 89 3.18 3.44 37.67
C LYS A 89 3.90 2.23 37.09
N LEU A 90 5.12 1.95 37.55
CA LEU A 90 5.92 0.79 37.13
C LEU A 90 5.21 -0.53 37.43
N ALA A 91 4.71 -0.71 38.66
CA ALA A 91 3.95 -1.91 39.04
C ALA A 91 2.70 -2.11 38.17
N LYS A 92 2.00 -1.00 37.83
CA LYS A 92 0.85 -1.06 36.92
C LYS A 92 1.26 -1.48 35.51
N ILE A 93 2.34 -0.93 34.97
CA ILE A 93 2.86 -1.31 33.64
C ILE A 93 3.28 -2.79 33.61
N GLU A 94 3.93 -3.30 34.65
CA GLU A 94 4.29 -4.72 34.74
C GLU A 94 3.06 -5.63 34.74
N GLN A 95 2.00 -5.25 35.45
CA GLN A 95 0.71 -5.95 35.38
C GLN A 95 0.12 -5.91 33.96
N LEU A 96 0.09 -4.74 33.31
CA LEU A 96 -0.45 -4.58 31.97
C LEU A 96 0.32 -5.43 30.94
N LEU A 97 1.66 -5.47 31.04
CA LEU A 97 2.49 -6.33 30.18
C LEU A 97 2.14 -7.82 30.34
N GLN A 98 1.82 -8.28 31.56
CA GLN A 98 1.37 -9.66 31.79
C GLN A 98 -0.02 -9.91 31.21
N GLU A 99 -0.94 -8.94 31.29
CA GLU A 99 -2.28 -9.04 30.71
C GLU A 99 -2.23 -9.07 29.18
N VAL A 100 -1.41 -8.22 28.57
CA VAL A 100 -1.20 -8.17 27.12
C VAL A 100 -0.62 -9.49 26.60
N LYS A 101 0.35 -10.09 27.31
CA LYS A 101 0.87 -11.44 26.97
C LYS A 101 -0.20 -12.53 27.00
N LYS A 102 -1.28 -12.34 27.77
CA LYS A 102 -2.44 -13.24 27.86
C LYS A 102 -3.54 -12.87 26.86
N GLY A 103 -3.28 -11.94 25.93
CA GLY A 103 -4.26 -11.47 24.94
C GLY A 103 -5.32 -10.52 25.52
N LYS A 104 -5.11 -9.95 26.71
CA LYS A 104 -6.04 -9.00 27.35
C LYS A 104 -5.53 -7.57 27.18
N TYR A 105 -6.04 -6.88 26.16
CA TYR A 105 -5.53 -5.56 25.75
C TYR A 105 -6.32 -4.36 26.31
N SER A 106 -7.56 -4.57 26.76
CA SER A 106 -8.50 -3.48 27.11
C SER A 106 -7.94 -2.47 28.13
N GLU A 107 -7.36 -2.96 29.22
CA GLU A 107 -6.79 -2.09 30.26
C GLU A 107 -5.50 -1.39 29.80
N ALA A 108 -4.70 -2.05 28.95
CA ALA A 108 -3.52 -1.44 28.36
C ALA A 108 -3.90 -0.28 27.43
N TYR A 109 -4.90 -0.46 26.57
CA TYR A 109 -5.41 0.61 25.71
C TYR A 109 -5.96 1.78 26.53
N LYS A 110 -6.75 1.53 27.59
CA LYS A 110 -7.27 2.60 28.46
C LYS A 110 -6.14 3.38 29.14
N PHE A 111 -5.11 2.67 29.60
CA PHE A 111 -3.92 3.28 30.20
C PHE A 111 -3.21 4.19 29.21
N GLU A 112 -2.96 3.69 28.00
CA GLU A 112 -2.25 4.42 26.94
C GLU A 112 -3.03 5.64 26.46
N ILE A 113 -4.33 5.50 26.22
CA ILE A 113 -5.22 6.62 25.85
C ILE A 113 -5.17 7.71 26.93
N LYS A 114 -5.12 7.34 28.22
CA LYS A 114 -5.03 8.31 29.31
C LYS A 114 -3.68 9.02 29.34
N SER A 115 -2.58 8.30 29.08
CA SER A 115 -1.24 8.87 28.98
C SER A 115 -1.18 9.89 27.83
N LEU A 116 -1.54 9.48 26.62
CA LEU A 116 -1.55 10.33 25.43
C LEU A 116 -2.43 11.57 25.62
N LYS A 117 -3.60 11.46 26.26
CA LYS A 117 -4.44 12.63 26.57
C LYS A 117 -3.76 13.63 27.51
N SER A 118 -2.97 13.15 28.46
CA SER A 118 -2.20 14.01 29.35
C SER A 118 -1.10 14.74 28.57
N ASP A 119 -0.36 14.01 27.73
CA ASP A 119 0.75 14.53 26.95
C ASP A 119 0.27 15.56 25.92
N THR A 120 -0.81 15.25 25.21
CA THR A 120 -1.46 16.19 24.29
C THR A 120 -1.90 17.47 25.02
N LYS A 121 -2.49 17.36 26.22
CA LYS A 121 -2.92 18.54 27.00
C LYS A 121 -1.73 19.43 27.39
N ILE A 122 -0.56 18.85 27.68
CA ILE A 122 0.67 19.60 27.94
C ILE A 122 1.17 20.25 26.64
N ALA A 123 1.26 19.49 25.56
CA ALA A 123 1.72 19.94 24.26
C ALA A 123 0.89 21.11 23.70
N THR A 124 -0.44 21.10 23.91
CA THR A 124 -1.35 22.18 23.49
C THR A 124 -1.11 23.52 24.16
N LYS A 125 -0.34 23.58 25.26
CA LYS A 125 0.06 24.86 25.87
C LYS A 125 1.06 25.65 25.03
N ASN A 126 1.78 24.97 24.12
CA ASN A 126 2.66 25.60 23.13
C ASN A 126 2.48 24.92 21.76
N PRO A 127 1.39 25.23 21.03
CA PRO A 127 1.00 24.47 19.85
C PRO A 127 1.93 24.67 18.65
N GLN A 128 2.60 25.83 18.52
CA GLN A 128 3.46 26.10 17.36
C GLN A 128 4.70 25.20 17.30
N GLY A 129 5.26 24.81 18.46
CA GLY A 129 6.38 23.86 18.53
C GLY A 129 5.96 22.39 18.53
N ASN A 130 4.68 22.09 18.81
CA ASN A 130 4.20 20.73 19.08
C ASN A 130 3.11 20.24 18.12
N ALA A 131 2.81 20.97 17.04
CA ALA A 131 1.69 20.65 16.16
C ALA A 131 1.74 19.22 15.59
N TYR A 132 2.93 18.73 15.22
CA TYR A 132 3.13 17.36 14.76
C TYR A 132 2.84 16.33 15.86
N LEU A 133 3.43 16.52 17.04
CA LEU A 133 3.22 15.65 18.21
C LEU A 133 1.75 15.57 18.60
N ILE A 134 1.06 16.72 18.66
CA ILE A 134 -0.36 16.80 18.96
C ILE A 134 -1.17 15.96 17.95
N THR A 135 -0.84 16.04 16.67
CA THR A 135 -1.54 15.32 15.61
C THR A 135 -1.31 13.81 15.70
N GLU A 136 -0.07 13.37 15.92
CA GLU A 136 0.26 11.94 16.05
C GLU A 136 -0.31 11.35 17.35
N ASP A 137 -0.25 12.05 18.48
CA ASP A 137 -0.86 11.59 19.73
C ASP A 137 -2.38 11.44 19.60
N GLN A 138 -3.04 12.39 18.93
CA GLN A 138 -4.46 12.31 18.66
C GLN A 138 -4.81 11.13 17.74
N ALA A 139 -4.00 10.87 16.71
CA ALA A 139 -4.16 9.71 15.85
C ALA A 139 -4.01 8.39 16.63
N LYS A 140 -2.96 8.28 17.46
CA LYS A 140 -2.71 7.11 18.29
C LYS A 140 -3.81 6.88 19.33
N GLN A 141 -4.37 7.95 19.89
CA GLN A 141 -5.57 7.88 20.74
C GLN A 141 -6.78 7.32 20.00
N GLN A 142 -7.06 7.81 18.78
CA GLN A 142 -8.18 7.31 17.97
C GLN A 142 -7.99 5.84 17.58
N TYR A 143 -6.75 5.46 17.27
CA TYR A 143 -6.38 4.08 16.99
C TYR A 143 -6.69 3.15 18.16
N TYR A 144 -6.21 3.43 19.37
CA TYR A 144 -6.51 2.60 20.54
C TYR A 144 -7.99 2.63 20.94
N GLN A 145 -8.68 3.75 20.73
CA GLN A 145 -10.13 3.81 20.95
C GLN A 145 -10.88 2.87 19.98
N TYR A 146 -10.44 2.83 18.72
CA TYR A 146 -10.99 1.90 17.72
C TYR A 146 -10.75 0.44 18.14
N LEU A 147 -9.51 0.09 18.51
CA LEU A 147 -9.18 -1.26 18.96
C LEU A 147 -9.97 -1.67 20.21
N LEU A 148 -10.11 -0.76 21.18
CA LEU A 148 -10.87 -0.99 22.41
C LEU A 148 -12.36 -1.23 22.13
N SER A 149 -12.98 -0.38 21.31
CA SER A 149 -14.41 -0.48 20.96
C SER A 149 -14.76 -1.73 20.16
N HIS A 150 -13.83 -2.22 19.34
CA HIS A 150 -14.02 -3.40 18.49
C HIS A 150 -13.38 -4.68 19.08
N GLN A 151 -12.83 -4.60 20.30
CA GLN A 151 -12.17 -5.70 21.02
C GLN A 151 -11.05 -6.38 20.19
N LEU A 152 -10.25 -5.58 19.50
CA LEU A 152 -9.19 -6.05 18.61
C LEU A 152 -7.84 -6.12 19.33
N ALA A 153 -7.04 -7.12 18.97
CA ALA A 153 -5.63 -7.18 19.34
C ALA A 153 -4.83 -6.12 18.56
N ASP A 154 -3.73 -5.67 19.16
CA ASP A 154 -2.81 -4.75 18.50
C ASP A 154 -1.88 -5.53 17.58
N GLU A 155 -2.09 -5.36 16.27
CA GLU A 155 -1.23 -5.93 15.21
C GLU A 155 -0.09 -4.99 14.76
N GLY A 156 0.04 -3.80 15.36
CA GLY A 156 0.97 -2.74 14.93
C GLY A 156 0.44 -1.95 13.72
N GLU A 157 0.57 -0.63 13.77
CA GLU A 157 0.10 0.25 12.68
C GLU A 157 1.12 0.40 11.54
N ASP A 158 2.40 0.59 11.88
CA ASP A 158 3.44 0.99 10.92
C ASP A 158 4.13 -0.20 10.22
N PHE A 159 4.23 -1.35 10.90
CA PHE A 159 4.96 -2.54 10.42
C PHE A 159 4.11 -3.80 10.58
N PRO A 160 3.00 -3.91 9.84
CA PRO A 160 2.08 -5.02 10.00
C PRO A 160 2.68 -6.32 9.47
N THR A 161 2.33 -7.43 10.12
CA THR A 161 2.76 -8.79 9.75
C THR A 161 1.57 -9.72 9.47
N HIS A 162 0.37 -9.37 9.90
CA HIS A 162 -0.82 -10.19 9.63
C HIS A 162 -1.26 -10.06 8.18
N ALA A 163 -1.82 -11.12 7.61
CA ALA A 163 -2.00 -11.24 6.15
C ALA A 163 -2.72 -10.06 5.50
N TRP A 164 -3.82 -9.57 6.09
CA TRP A 164 -4.57 -8.45 5.50
C TRP A 164 -3.83 -7.11 5.59
N THR A 165 -3.30 -6.79 6.76
CA THR A 165 -2.61 -5.52 7.02
C THR A 165 -1.27 -5.45 6.31
N PHE A 166 -0.53 -6.57 6.26
CA PHE A 166 0.69 -6.71 5.47
C PHE A 166 0.47 -6.55 3.96
N MET A 167 -0.62 -7.13 3.42
CA MET A 167 -0.97 -6.94 2.02
C MET A 167 -1.27 -5.47 1.69
N ILE A 168 -1.97 -4.75 2.58
CA ILE A 168 -2.24 -3.31 2.42
C ILE A 168 -0.93 -2.52 2.43
N ASP A 169 -0.03 -2.81 3.36
CA ASP A 169 1.26 -2.13 3.46
C ASP A 169 2.12 -2.34 2.20
N LEU A 170 2.32 -3.60 1.79
CA LEU A 170 3.07 -3.94 0.58
C LEU A 170 2.51 -3.26 -0.67
N THR A 171 1.19 -3.26 -0.84
CA THR A 171 0.51 -2.65 -2.00
C THR A 171 0.45 -1.13 -1.95
N SER A 172 0.99 -0.49 -0.91
CA SER A 172 0.99 0.97 -0.81
C SER A 172 2.05 1.59 -1.70
N PHE A 173 3.31 1.12 -1.70
CA PHE A 173 4.37 1.83 -2.41
C PHE A 173 5.18 1.00 -3.40
N PHE A 174 6.04 0.08 -2.94
CA PHE A 174 7.01 -0.57 -3.83
C PHE A 174 6.39 -1.69 -4.69
N LEU A 175 5.53 -2.52 -4.10
CA LEU A 175 5.00 -3.69 -4.78
C LEU A 175 4.19 -3.35 -6.05
N PRO A 176 3.29 -2.33 -6.08
CA PRO A 176 2.56 -2.00 -7.29
C PRO A 176 3.48 -1.71 -8.48
N VAL A 177 4.57 -0.98 -8.25
CA VAL A 177 5.55 -0.65 -9.30
C VAL A 177 6.21 -1.92 -9.85
N LEU A 178 6.65 -2.82 -8.96
CA LEU A 178 7.27 -4.09 -9.36
C LEU A 178 6.30 -4.99 -10.13
N VAL A 179 5.07 -5.12 -9.64
CA VAL A 179 4.03 -5.95 -10.27
C VAL A 179 3.71 -5.43 -11.67
N ILE A 180 3.57 -4.11 -11.83
CA ILE A 180 3.30 -3.51 -13.14
C ILE A 180 4.49 -3.60 -14.07
N PHE A 181 5.72 -3.46 -13.58
CA PHE A 181 6.90 -3.73 -14.39
C PHE A 181 6.86 -5.14 -15.00
N ILE A 182 6.56 -6.15 -14.19
CA ILE A 182 6.47 -7.56 -14.62
C ILE A 182 5.31 -7.76 -15.62
N ILE A 183 4.12 -7.24 -15.29
CA ILE A 183 2.95 -7.38 -16.15
C ILE A 183 3.18 -6.69 -17.50
N THR A 184 3.69 -5.44 -17.50
CA THR A 184 4.02 -4.71 -18.74
C THR A 184 5.02 -5.49 -19.59
N PHE A 185 6.07 -6.04 -18.98
CA PHE A 185 7.04 -6.87 -19.70
C PHE A 185 6.38 -8.06 -20.40
N ILE A 186 5.56 -8.82 -19.66
CA ILE A 186 4.88 -10.03 -20.18
C ILE A 186 3.87 -9.65 -21.28
N LEU A 187 3.16 -8.54 -21.12
CA LEU A 187 2.21 -8.04 -22.12
C LEU A 187 2.93 -7.63 -23.41
N VAL A 188 4.02 -6.86 -23.34
CA VAL A 188 4.80 -6.49 -24.52
C VAL A 188 5.38 -7.72 -25.20
N GLU A 189 5.94 -8.66 -24.42
CA GLU A 189 6.43 -9.93 -24.96
C GLU A 189 5.32 -10.67 -25.72
N SER A 190 4.13 -10.73 -25.13
CA SER A 190 2.97 -11.41 -25.71
C SER A 190 2.47 -10.70 -26.98
N PHE A 191 2.30 -9.37 -26.96
CA PHE A 191 1.71 -8.61 -28.05
C PHE A 191 2.66 -8.39 -29.21
N SER A 192 3.96 -8.26 -28.96
CA SER A 192 4.95 -7.97 -30.01
C SER A 192 5.22 -9.17 -30.93
N GLN A 193 4.91 -10.40 -30.49
CA GLN A 193 5.16 -11.63 -31.25
C GLN A 193 4.35 -11.75 -32.54
N ARG A 194 3.27 -10.97 -32.69
CA ARG A 194 2.53 -10.87 -33.95
C ARG A 194 3.30 -10.11 -35.03
N PHE A 195 4.26 -9.29 -34.63
CA PHE A 195 5.07 -8.49 -35.53
C PHE A 195 6.40 -9.18 -35.78
N LYS A 196 6.63 -9.62 -37.02
CA LYS A 196 7.93 -10.12 -37.47
C LYS A 196 8.44 -9.18 -38.54
N ASP A 197 9.63 -8.62 -38.33
CA ASP A 197 10.22 -7.61 -39.22
C ASP A 197 9.26 -6.44 -39.52
N GLN A 198 8.52 -6.01 -38.49
CA GLN A 198 7.49 -4.95 -38.54
C GLN A 198 6.24 -5.26 -39.39
N ILE A 199 6.16 -6.47 -39.94
CA ILE A 199 5.00 -6.99 -40.66
C ILE A 199 4.04 -7.62 -39.65
N ASP A 200 2.76 -7.26 -39.74
CA ASP A 200 1.70 -7.85 -38.92
C ASP A 200 1.36 -9.25 -39.47
N LEU A 201 1.82 -10.31 -38.81
CA LEU A 201 1.54 -11.68 -39.25
C LEU A 201 0.05 -12.02 -39.18
N GLU A 202 -0.72 -11.34 -38.33
CA GLU A 202 -2.16 -11.56 -38.22
C GLU A 202 -2.94 -10.91 -39.37
N SER A 203 -2.33 -10.06 -40.21
CA SER A 203 -2.98 -9.64 -41.46
C SER A 203 -2.91 -10.69 -42.56
N LEU A 204 -2.09 -11.73 -42.39
CA LEU A 204 -1.90 -12.80 -43.38
C LEU A 204 -2.89 -13.96 -43.19
N PHE A 205 -3.54 -14.05 -42.03
CA PHE A 205 -4.57 -15.04 -41.76
C PHE A 205 -5.96 -14.44 -42.00
N PRO A 206 -6.83 -15.06 -42.83
CA PRO A 206 -8.22 -14.64 -42.92
C PRO A 206 -8.85 -14.81 -41.54
N ALA A 207 -9.18 -13.69 -40.89
CA ALA A 207 -9.70 -13.71 -39.54
C ALA A 207 -11.11 -14.31 -39.53
N GLU A 208 -11.23 -15.58 -39.14
CA GLU A 208 -12.52 -16.23 -38.87
C GLU A 208 -13.17 -15.77 -37.55
N ASN A 209 -12.44 -15.00 -36.72
CA ASN A 209 -12.91 -14.56 -35.41
C ASN A 209 -13.79 -13.30 -35.48
N LYS A 210 -14.97 -13.36 -34.85
CA LYS A 210 -15.95 -12.27 -34.77
C LYS A 210 -15.51 -11.07 -33.91
N LEU A 211 -14.64 -11.26 -32.92
CA LEU A 211 -13.95 -10.18 -32.21
C LEU A 211 -12.64 -9.90 -32.94
N GLY A 212 -12.39 -8.66 -33.35
CA GLY A 212 -11.16 -8.26 -34.04
C GLY A 212 -9.88 -8.74 -33.34
N ALA A 213 -8.80 -8.87 -34.12
CA ALA A 213 -7.53 -9.43 -33.63
C ALA A 213 -6.95 -8.62 -32.46
N ASN A 214 -7.01 -7.28 -32.52
CA ASN A 214 -6.52 -6.43 -31.43
C ASN A 214 -7.36 -6.63 -30.16
N LEU A 215 -8.69 -6.68 -30.28
CA LEU A 215 -9.57 -6.90 -29.14
C LEU A 215 -9.35 -8.27 -28.48
N SER A 216 -9.09 -9.31 -29.27
CA SER A 216 -8.76 -10.65 -28.75
C SER A 216 -7.44 -10.69 -27.99
N GLN A 217 -6.43 -9.92 -28.42
CA GLN A 217 -5.18 -9.74 -27.68
C GLN A 217 -5.40 -9.01 -26.36
N VAL A 218 -6.20 -7.94 -26.36
CA VAL A 218 -6.55 -7.22 -25.12
C VAL A 218 -7.20 -8.16 -24.11
N VAL A 219 -8.24 -8.92 -24.50
CA VAL A 219 -8.91 -9.87 -23.60
C VAL A 219 -7.94 -10.90 -23.04
N SER A 220 -7.05 -11.44 -23.88
CA SER A 220 -6.04 -12.42 -23.45
C SER A 220 -5.04 -11.81 -22.49
N GLY A 221 -4.57 -10.59 -22.77
CA GLY A 221 -3.67 -9.83 -21.91
C GLY A 221 -4.30 -9.51 -20.56
N LEU A 222 -5.58 -9.13 -20.52
CA LEU A 222 -6.31 -8.89 -19.27
C LEU A 222 -6.37 -10.13 -18.39
N PHE A 223 -6.67 -11.29 -18.99
CA PHE A 223 -6.71 -12.55 -18.26
C PHE A 223 -5.35 -12.90 -17.65
N ILE A 224 -4.26 -12.72 -18.42
CA ILE A 224 -2.89 -12.92 -17.93
C ILE A 224 -2.58 -11.95 -16.78
N SER A 225 -2.87 -10.66 -16.94
CA SER A 225 -2.61 -9.62 -15.94
C SER A 225 -3.36 -9.88 -14.63
N ILE A 226 -4.65 -10.20 -14.70
CA ILE A 226 -5.48 -10.49 -13.51
C ILE A 226 -4.98 -11.76 -12.83
N PHE A 227 -4.66 -12.81 -13.60
CA PHE A 227 -4.14 -14.06 -13.04
C PHE A 227 -2.81 -13.84 -12.30
N LEU A 228 -1.88 -13.09 -12.90
CA LEU A 228 -0.59 -12.78 -12.28
C LEU A 228 -0.76 -11.95 -11.00
N LEU A 229 -1.64 -10.95 -11.02
CA LEU A 229 -1.94 -10.15 -9.82
C LEU A 229 -2.50 -11.05 -8.71
N ALA A 230 -3.49 -11.89 -9.03
CA ALA A 230 -4.10 -12.81 -8.07
C ALA A 230 -3.08 -13.81 -7.50
N LEU A 231 -2.18 -14.34 -8.33
CA LEU A 231 -1.11 -15.23 -7.90
C LEU A 231 -0.16 -14.53 -6.91
N ILE A 232 0.24 -13.30 -7.20
CA ILE A 232 1.13 -12.52 -6.32
C ILE A 232 0.44 -12.23 -4.98
N TYR A 233 -0.85 -11.87 -4.99
CA TYR A 233 -1.60 -11.64 -3.75
C TYR A 233 -1.76 -12.91 -2.93
N LEU A 234 -1.98 -14.05 -3.59
CA LEU A 234 -2.04 -15.34 -2.91
C LEU A 234 -0.72 -15.68 -2.23
N VAL A 235 0.42 -15.43 -2.90
CA VAL A 235 1.76 -15.62 -2.30
C VAL A 235 1.95 -14.74 -1.06
N ILE A 236 1.64 -13.45 -1.15
CA ILE A 236 1.75 -12.51 -0.03
C ILE A 236 0.88 -12.96 1.15
N PHE A 237 -0.37 -13.30 0.86
CA PHE A 237 -1.32 -13.77 1.85
C PHE A 237 -0.83 -15.05 2.53
N PHE A 238 -0.29 -16.01 1.76
CA PHE A 238 0.19 -17.28 2.29
C PHE A 238 1.42 -17.09 3.19
N VAL A 239 2.40 -16.28 2.77
CA VAL A 239 3.59 -15.97 3.58
C VAL A 239 3.18 -15.39 4.93
N ALA A 240 2.37 -14.33 4.93
CA ALA A 240 1.98 -13.65 6.17
C ALA A 240 1.04 -14.49 7.04
N SER A 241 0.05 -15.17 6.44
CA SER A 241 -0.88 -16.03 7.21
C SER A 241 -0.19 -17.21 7.86
N SER A 242 0.84 -17.78 7.24
CA SER A 242 1.60 -18.90 7.81
C SER A 242 2.46 -18.50 9.00
N ALA A 243 2.97 -17.27 9.03
CA ALA A 243 3.91 -16.81 10.04
C ALA A 243 3.25 -16.03 11.19
N SER A 244 2.29 -15.16 10.89
CA SER A 244 1.65 -14.26 11.87
C SER A 244 0.13 -14.44 11.95
N GLY A 245 -0.46 -15.29 11.10
CA GLY A 245 -1.90 -15.47 11.04
C GLY A 245 -2.61 -14.49 10.10
N ILE A 246 -3.91 -14.71 9.92
CA ILE A 246 -4.72 -14.02 8.92
C ILE A 246 -4.98 -12.55 9.30
N GLY A 247 -5.13 -12.25 10.60
CA GLY A 247 -5.61 -10.97 11.11
C GLY A 247 -7.10 -10.77 10.86
N THR A 248 -7.61 -9.55 11.08
CA THR A 248 -9.02 -9.21 10.87
C THR A 248 -9.25 -8.17 9.77
N LEU A 249 -10.31 -8.36 8.99
CA LEU A 249 -10.75 -7.40 7.96
C LEU A 249 -11.37 -6.13 8.56
N THR A 250 -11.72 -6.15 9.84
CA THR A 250 -12.19 -4.97 10.58
C THR A 250 -11.05 -4.13 11.16
N TYR A 251 -9.79 -4.54 10.94
CA TYR A 251 -8.65 -3.86 11.53
C TYR A 251 -8.57 -2.40 11.04
N PRO A 252 -8.30 -1.44 11.93
CA PRO A 252 -8.27 -0.04 11.56
C PRO A 252 -7.05 0.31 10.70
N ILE A 253 -7.29 0.90 9.54
CA ILE A 253 -6.25 1.44 8.66
C ILE A 253 -6.32 2.97 8.68
N ARG A 254 -5.15 3.60 8.84
CA ARG A 254 -5.00 5.05 8.83
C ARG A 254 -5.41 5.64 7.47
N THR A 255 -6.25 6.65 7.50
CA THR A 255 -6.66 7.42 6.33
C THR A 255 -6.57 8.91 6.58
N TYR A 256 -6.34 9.65 5.49
CA TYR A 256 -6.16 11.09 5.51
C TYR A 256 -7.29 11.75 4.73
N GLY A 257 -8.02 12.65 5.40
CA GLY A 257 -9.13 13.38 4.78
C GLY A 257 -8.72 14.37 3.69
N ASN A 258 -9.69 14.75 2.87
CA ASN A 258 -9.54 15.66 1.72
C ASN A 258 -9.20 17.11 2.11
N ASN A 259 -9.32 17.51 3.37
CA ASN A 259 -8.99 18.86 3.81
C ASN A 259 -7.74 18.82 4.67
N SER A 260 -6.64 19.34 4.13
CA SER A 260 -5.38 19.71 4.79
C SER A 260 -5.15 19.12 6.18
N GLN A 261 -4.43 17.99 6.23
CA GLN A 261 -3.66 17.48 7.39
C GLN A 261 -4.42 17.15 8.71
N SER A 262 -5.70 17.47 8.86
CA SER A 262 -6.33 17.59 10.19
C SER A 262 -7.45 16.59 10.48
N GLN A 263 -7.73 15.65 9.57
CA GLN A 263 -8.65 14.54 9.86
C GLN A 263 -7.99 13.21 9.51
N ILE A 264 -7.11 12.76 10.41
CA ILE A 264 -6.76 11.34 10.46
C ILE A 264 -8.02 10.60 10.89
N LYS A 265 -8.38 9.56 10.15
CA LYS A 265 -9.52 8.68 10.44
C LYS A 265 -9.08 7.23 10.25
N PHE A 266 -9.69 6.34 11.01
CA PHE A 266 -9.49 4.92 10.88
C PHE A 266 -10.70 4.29 10.22
N ILE A 267 -10.48 3.58 9.12
CA ILE A 267 -11.51 2.80 8.44
C ILE A 267 -11.12 1.32 8.42
N PRO A 268 -12.08 0.39 8.34
CA PRO A 268 -11.78 -1.03 8.27
C PRO A 268 -10.91 -1.39 7.07
N ALA A 269 -9.97 -2.32 7.27
CA ALA A 269 -9.12 -2.90 6.22
C ALA A 269 -9.92 -3.41 5.02
N ALA A 270 -11.10 -4.02 5.24
CA ALA A 270 -12.01 -4.45 4.18
C ALA A 270 -12.34 -3.32 3.19
N THR A 271 -12.60 -2.12 3.71
CA THR A 271 -12.96 -0.96 2.88
C THR A 271 -11.79 -0.53 2.01
N VAL A 272 -10.58 -0.53 2.57
CA VAL A 272 -9.36 -0.18 1.85
C VAL A 272 -9.06 -1.20 0.76
N ILE A 273 -9.12 -2.49 1.09
CA ILE A 273 -8.86 -3.58 0.13
C ILE A 273 -9.86 -3.53 -1.02
N MET A 274 -11.16 -3.45 -0.73
CA MET A 274 -12.20 -3.43 -1.78
C MET A 274 -12.06 -2.24 -2.73
N LYS A 275 -11.89 -1.03 -2.18
CA LYS A 275 -11.69 0.17 -3.01
C LYS A 275 -10.39 0.11 -3.81
N SER A 276 -9.32 -0.40 -3.22
CA SER A 276 -8.03 -0.54 -3.88
C SER A 276 -8.11 -1.56 -5.01
N LEU A 277 -8.79 -2.70 -4.80
CA LEU A 277 -9.01 -3.71 -5.82
C LEU A 277 -9.78 -3.16 -7.03
N ILE A 278 -10.82 -2.35 -6.79
CA ILE A 278 -11.58 -1.70 -7.87
C ILE A 278 -10.66 -0.83 -8.73
N LEU A 279 -9.85 0.04 -8.10
CA LEU A 279 -8.90 0.88 -8.83
C LEU A 279 -7.83 0.06 -9.55
N GLN A 280 -7.31 -1.00 -8.93
CA GLN A 280 -6.31 -1.88 -9.54
C GLN A 280 -6.83 -2.59 -10.77
N LEU A 281 -8.06 -3.13 -10.71
CA LEU A 281 -8.68 -3.79 -11.86
C LEU A 281 -8.92 -2.79 -13.01
N LEU A 282 -9.46 -1.61 -12.70
CA LEU A 282 -9.61 -0.53 -13.69
C LEU A 282 -8.27 -0.09 -14.29
N PHE A 283 -7.23 0.00 -13.45
CA PHE A 283 -5.89 0.33 -13.89
C PHE A 283 -5.31 -0.75 -14.80
N LEU A 284 -5.46 -2.04 -14.46
CA LEU A 284 -5.00 -3.16 -15.30
C LEU A 284 -5.67 -3.17 -16.68
N ILE A 285 -6.94 -2.75 -16.76
CA ILE A 285 -7.62 -2.62 -18.04
C ILE A 285 -6.97 -1.53 -18.89
N ASN A 286 -6.78 -0.34 -18.32
CA ASN A 286 -6.11 0.77 -18.98
C ASN A 286 -4.67 0.42 -19.38
N LEU A 287 -3.94 -0.27 -18.51
CA LEU A 287 -2.58 -0.75 -18.76
C LEU A 287 -2.54 -1.67 -19.97
N THR A 288 -3.40 -2.68 -20.01
CA THR A 288 -3.40 -3.67 -21.09
C THR A 288 -3.74 -3.03 -22.43
N LEU A 289 -4.73 -2.14 -22.45
CA LEU A 289 -5.08 -1.35 -23.64
C LEU A 289 -3.91 -0.45 -24.08
N GLY A 290 -3.31 0.29 -23.16
CA GLY A 290 -2.20 1.19 -23.45
C GLY A 290 -0.97 0.45 -23.99
N VAL A 291 -0.59 -0.67 -23.38
CA VAL A 291 0.53 -1.52 -23.84
C VAL A 291 0.23 -2.13 -25.21
N GLN A 292 -1.00 -2.58 -25.46
CA GLN A 292 -1.41 -3.09 -26.76
C GLN A 292 -1.27 -2.01 -27.85
N LEU A 293 -1.77 -0.79 -27.59
CA LEU A 293 -1.67 0.31 -28.54
C LEU A 293 -0.21 0.67 -28.80
N ILE A 294 0.62 0.87 -27.77
CA ILE A 294 2.04 1.18 -27.93
C ILE A 294 2.74 0.12 -28.79
N THR A 295 2.45 -1.16 -28.53
CA THR A 295 3.02 -2.27 -29.32
C THR A 295 2.53 -2.24 -30.77
N TYR A 296 1.25 -1.93 -30.99
CA TYR A 296 0.66 -1.79 -32.32
C TYR A 296 1.32 -0.67 -33.14
N TRP A 297 1.55 0.48 -32.51
CA TRP A 297 2.12 1.67 -33.16
C TRP A 297 3.60 1.50 -33.50
N LEU A 298 4.38 0.95 -32.56
CA LEU A 298 5.83 0.84 -32.73
C LEU A 298 6.25 -0.38 -33.55
N LYS A 299 5.46 -1.48 -33.52
CA LYS A 299 5.74 -2.74 -34.25
C LYS A 299 7.12 -3.34 -34.01
N ASN A 300 7.81 -2.88 -32.98
CA ASN A 300 9.14 -3.29 -32.57
C ASN A 300 9.09 -3.60 -31.08
N LYS A 301 9.46 -4.83 -30.72
CA LYS A 301 9.44 -5.33 -29.34
C LYS A 301 10.24 -4.46 -28.38
N MET A 302 11.47 -4.08 -28.75
CA MET A 302 12.37 -3.34 -27.85
C MET A 302 11.88 -1.90 -27.64
N SER A 303 11.47 -1.22 -28.71
CA SER A 303 10.91 0.13 -28.61
C SER A 303 9.60 0.12 -27.82
N ALA A 304 8.71 -0.85 -28.08
CA ALA A 304 7.46 -1.00 -27.34
C ALA A 304 7.70 -1.23 -25.85
N LEU A 305 8.65 -2.08 -25.49
CA LEU A 305 9.01 -2.33 -24.09
C LEU A 305 9.45 -1.05 -23.39
N PHE A 306 10.43 -0.35 -23.97
CA PHE A 306 10.99 0.85 -23.35
C PHE A 306 9.94 1.95 -23.21
N THR A 307 9.15 2.18 -24.25
CA THR A 307 8.07 3.17 -24.23
C THR A 307 6.97 2.78 -23.22
N SER A 308 6.52 1.53 -23.21
CA SER A 308 5.50 1.07 -22.25
C SER A 308 5.98 1.20 -20.81
N LEU A 309 7.23 0.86 -20.50
CA LEU A 309 7.76 1.02 -19.14
C LEU A 309 7.90 2.49 -18.74
N LEU A 310 8.30 3.37 -19.66
CA LEU A 310 8.38 4.81 -19.40
C LEU A 310 7.01 5.38 -19.01
N PHE A 311 5.95 5.04 -19.75
CA PHE A 311 4.60 5.51 -19.43
C PHE A 311 4.01 4.85 -18.19
N THR A 312 4.26 3.55 -17.97
CA THR A 312 3.55 2.79 -16.92
C THR A 312 4.26 2.81 -15.57
N VAL A 313 5.58 3.00 -15.54
CA VAL A 313 6.39 2.98 -14.32
C VAL A 313 6.95 4.37 -13.99
N ALA A 314 7.56 5.08 -14.96
CA ALA A 314 8.21 6.36 -14.65
C ALA A 314 7.21 7.50 -14.42
N LEU A 315 6.15 7.59 -15.25
CA LEU A 315 5.15 8.64 -15.15
C LEU A 315 4.41 8.71 -13.79
N PRO A 316 3.96 7.59 -13.18
CA PRO A 316 3.38 7.59 -11.82
C PRO A 316 4.30 8.16 -10.73
N ILE A 317 5.62 8.08 -10.91
CA ILE A 317 6.60 8.48 -9.90
C ILE A 317 6.87 10.00 -9.96
N LEU A 318 6.70 10.62 -11.13
CA LEU A 318 7.01 12.05 -11.33
C LEU A 318 6.35 13.00 -10.32
N PRO A 319 5.08 12.84 -9.91
CA PRO A 319 4.47 13.71 -8.91
C PRO A 319 5.19 13.74 -7.55
N PHE A 320 5.91 12.67 -7.19
CA PHE A 320 6.68 12.62 -5.94
C PHE A 320 7.96 13.47 -6.02
N VAL A 321 8.56 13.59 -7.21
CA VAL A 321 9.87 14.22 -7.40
C VAL A 321 9.75 15.64 -7.96
N VAL A 322 8.83 15.85 -8.90
CA VAL A 322 8.73 17.07 -9.71
C VAL A 322 7.56 17.91 -9.23
N THR A 323 7.84 19.02 -8.53
CA THR A 323 6.80 19.90 -7.95
C THR A 323 5.76 20.39 -8.96
N PRO A 324 6.12 20.83 -10.18
CA PRO A 324 5.13 21.22 -11.20
C PRO A 324 4.13 20.11 -11.58
N MET A 325 4.47 18.84 -11.39
CA MET A 325 3.61 17.71 -11.74
C MET A 325 2.53 17.43 -10.69
N LYS A 326 2.66 17.95 -9.47
CA LYS A 326 1.75 17.64 -8.34
C LYS A 326 0.28 18.01 -8.59
N PRO A 327 -0.06 19.18 -9.15
CA PRO A 327 -1.46 19.53 -9.44
C PRO A 327 -2.09 18.65 -10.53
N TRP A 328 -1.28 18.18 -11.47
CA TRP A 328 -1.70 17.37 -12.61
C TRP A 328 -1.83 15.89 -12.30
N ALA A 329 -1.23 15.43 -11.19
CA ALA A 329 -1.17 14.02 -10.81
C ALA A 329 -2.54 13.32 -10.81
N GLN A 330 -3.60 14.01 -10.39
CA GLN A 330 -4.98 13.50 -10.37
C GLN A 330 -5.52 13.12 -11.76
N TRP A 331 -5.05 13.78 -12.82
CA TRP A 331 -5.54 13.60 -14.18
C TRP A 331 -4.79 12.51 -14.94
N LEU A 332 -3.66 12.05 -14.39
CA LEU A 332 -2.85 11.00 -14.98
C LEU A 332 -3.42 9.62 -14.58
N PRO A 333 -3.90 8.80 -15.53
CA PRO A 333 -4.41 7.45 -15.24
C PRO A 333 -3.36 6.58 -14.53
N THR A 334 -2.09 6.83 -14.83
CA THR A 334 -0.93 6.09 -14.30
C THR A 334 -0.69 6.33 -12.82
N THR A 335 -1.10 7.48 -12.27
CA THR A 335 -1.00 7.78 -10.84
C THR A 335 -1.78 6.78 -9.98
N TYR A 336 -2.88 6.26 -10.50
CA TYR A 336 -3.76 5.33 -9.81
C TYR A 336 -3.19 3.89 -9.72
N LEU A 337 -1.99 3.67 -10.24
CA LEU A 337 -1.13 2.53 -9.89
C LEU A 337 -1.03 2.37 -8.37
N PHE A 338 -0.83 3.48 -7.65
CA PHE A 338 -0.75 3.52 -6.20
C PHE A 338 -2.15 3.55 -5.59
N SER A 339 -2.95 2.51 -5.88
CA SER A 339 -4.36 2.41 -5.49
C SER A 339 -4.54 2.53 -3.97
N THR A 340 -3.72 1.83 -3.18
CA THR A 340 -3.85 1.79 -1.73
C THR A 340 -3.50 3.14 -1.10
N LEU A 341 -2.45 3.82 -1.59
CA LEU A 341 -2.13 5.19 -1.16
C LEU A 341 -3.20 6.20 -1.60
N THR A 342 -3.84 5.98 -2.75
CA THR A 342 -4.92 6.84 -3.23
C THR A 342 -6.20 6.67 -2.40
N VAL A 343 -6.55 5.44 -2.05
CA VAL A 343 -7.74 5.12 -1.24
C VAL A 343 -7.59 5.60 0.19
N THR A 344 -6.39 5.46 0.77
CA THR A 344 -6.09 5.95 2.12
C THR A 344 -5.90 7.47 2.17
N GLY A 345 -5.81 8.15 1.02
CA GLY A 345 -5.52 9.58 0.94
C GLY A 345 -4.06 9.94 1.25
N ALA A 346 -3.21 8.94 1.51
CA ALA A 346 -1.79 9.13 1.80
C ALA A 346 -1.04 9.76 0.61
N PHE A 347 -1.39 9.37 -0.62
CA PHE A 347 -0.81 9.98 -1.82
C PHE A 347 -1.15 11.49 -1.86
N GLY A 348 -2.44 11.83 -1.80
CA GLY A 348 -2.89 13.22 -1.84
C GLY A 348 -2.26 14.08 -0.74
N LYS A 349 -2.09 13.53 0.47
CA LYS A 349 -1.35 14.19 1.56
C LYS A 349 0.12 14.45 1.19
N THR A 350 0.85 13.45 0.70
CA THR A 350 2.28 13.55 0.38
C THR A 350 2.58 14.61 -0.68
N ILE A 351 1.76 14.68 -1.73
CA ILE A 351 1.96 15.67 -2.81
C ILE A 351 1.15 16.96 -2.61
N LYS A 352 0.44 17.10 -1.48
CA LYS A 352 -0.45 18.23 -1.17
C LYS A 352 -1.53 18.46 -2.24
N ASN A 353 -2.07 17.37 -2.78
CA ASN A 353 -3.17 17.38 -3.75
C ASN A 353 -4.37 16.59 -3.20
N PRO A 354 -5.34 17.25 -2.55
CA PRO A 354 -6.50 16.57 -1.94
C PRO A 354 -7.50 16.02 -2.97
N GLN A 355 -7.42 16.46 -4.21
CA GLN A 355 -8.30 15.99 -5.28
C GLN A 355 -7.89 14.60 -5.79
N LEU A 356 -6.67 14.15 -5.48
CA LEU A 356 -6.22 12.79 -5.72
C LEU A 356 -6.80 11.87 -4.63
N ASN A 357 -7.93 11.24 -4.96
CA ASN A 357 -8.66 10.33 -4.09
C ASN A 357 -9.35 9.23 -4.91
N PHE A 358 -10.01 8.29 -4.22
CA PHE A 358 -10.69 7.15 -4.84
C PHE A 358 -11.72 7.56 -5.91
N ASN A 359 -12.56 8.56 -5.64
CA ASN A 359 -13.65 8.94 -6.55
C ASN A 359 -13.08 9.50 -7.87
N THR A 360 -12.10 10.41 -7.77
CA THR A 360 -11.40 10.95 -8.95
C THR A 360 -10.71 9.83 -9.73
N GLY A 361 -10.15 8.83 -9.04
CA GLY A 361 -9.53 7.67 -9.67
C GLY A 361 -10.48 6.84 -10.51
N VAL A 362 -11.66 6.52 -9.98
CA VAL A 362 -12.68 5.80 -10.74
C VAL A 362 -13.10 6.59 -11.98
N GLN A 363 -13.28 7.91 -11.84
CA GLN A 363 -13.67 8.78 -12.96
C GLN A 363 -12.59 8.83 -14.05
N VAL A 364 -11.35 9.13 -13.69
CA VAL A 364 -10.24 9.28 -14.65
C VAL A 364 -9.92 7.96 -15.34
N LEU A 365 -9.85 6.85 -14.60
CA LEU A 365 -9.64 5.53 -15.19
C LEU A 365 -10.82 5.10 -16.07
N GLY A 366 -12.04 5.45 -15.70
CA GLY A 366 -13.25 5.16 -16.49
C GLY A 366 -13.27 5.92 -17.82
N ILE A 367 -12.98 7.22 -17.80
CA ILE A 367 -12.90 8.06 -19.01
C ILE A 367 -11.77 7.56 -19.92
N CYS A 368 -10.59 7.30 -19.35
CA CYS A 368 -9.44 6.79 -20.10
C CYS A 368 -9.74 5.44 -20.76
N LEU A 369 -10.41 4.53 -20.04
CA LEU A 369 -10.83 3.24 -20.56
C LEU A 369 -11.73 3.38 -21.79
N ILE A 370 -12.74 4.26 -21.74
CA ILE A 370 -13.65 4.50 -22.87
C ILE A 370 -12.87 5.01 -24.08
N VAL A 371 -12.00 5.99 -23.89
CA VAL A 371 -11.17 6.57 -24.97
C VAL A 371 -10.27 5.51 -25.59
N LEU A 372 -9.54 4.75 -24.78
CA LEU A 372 -8.63 3.71 -25.27
C LEU A 372 -9.38 2.60 -26.02
N LEU A 373 -10.56 2.21 -25.53
CA LEU A 373 -11.38 1.19 -26.18
C LEU A 373 -11.89 1.64 -27.55
N ILE A 374 -12.35 2.90 -27.66
CA ILE A 374 -12.76 3.49 -28.95
C ILE A 374 -11.60 3.42 -29.96
N VAL A 375 -10.39 3.81 -29.54
CA VAL A 375 -9.21 3.78 -30.41
C VAL A 375 -8.92 2.36 -30.90
N VAL A 376 -8.95 1.35 -30.02
CA VAL A 376 -8.72 -0.05 -30.40
C VAL A 376 -9.76 -0.55 -31.40
N VAL A 377 -11.05 -0.24 -31.18
CA VAL A 377 -12.14 -0.64 -32.08
C VAL A 377 -12.02 0.02 -33.45
N VAL A 378 -11.68 1.31 -33.50
CA VAL A 378 -11.45 2.04 -34.75
C VAL A 378 -10.28 1.42 -35.53
N LEU A 379 -9.19 1.05 -34.86
CA LEU A 379 -8.05 0.38 -35.50
C LEU A 379 -8.43 -0.99 -36.09
N ASP A 380 -9.23 -1.79 -35.37
CA ASP A 380 -9.75 -3.06 -35.89
C ASP A 380 -10.66 -2.84 -37.11
N HIS A 381 -11.52 -1.82 -37.08
CA HIS A 381 -12.40 -1.49 -38.21
C HIS A 381 -11.61 -1.07 -39.46
N LEU A 382 -10.61 -0.20 -39.30
CA LEU A 382 -9.75 0.25 -40.39
C LEU A 382 -8.90 -0.88 -40.99
N LYS A 383 -8.51 -1.88 -40.19
CA LYS A 383 -7.79 -3.06 -40.68
C LYS A 383 -8.70 -3.93 -41.56
N ASN A 384 -9.92 -4.19 -41.10
CA ASN A 384 -10.89 -5.02 -41.81
C ASN A 384 -11.38 -4.42 -43.13
N THR A 385 -11.46 -3.09 -43.25
CA THR A 385 -11.81 -2.44 -44.53
C THR A 385 -10.69 -2.53 -45.55
N ARG A 386 -9.41 -2.39 -45.15
CA ARG A 386 -8.26 -2.54 -46.04
C ARG A 386 -8.12 -3.95 -46.62
N THR A 387 -8.40 -4.99 -45.83
CA THR A 387 -8.36 -6.39 -46.29
C THR A 387 -9.53 -6.79 -47.19
N LYS A 388 -10.60 -5.99 -47.27
CA LYS A 388 -11.74 -6.23 -48.20
C LYS A 388 -11.54 -5.59 -49.58
N HIS A 389 -10.59 -4.66 -49.71
CA HIS A 389 -10.31 -3.90 -50.94
C HIS A 389 -8.97 -4.28 -51.61
N ALA A 390 -8.25 -5.24 -51.04
CA ALA A 390 -7.10 -5.91 -51.64
C ALA A 390 -7.52 -7.33 -52.03
#